data_AF-A0A537K0I7-F1
#
_entry.id   AF-A0A537K0I7-F1
#
_cell.length_a   1.000
_cell.length_b   1.000
_cell.length_c   1.000
_cell.angle_alpha   90.00
_cell.angle_beta   90.00
_cell.angle_gamma   90.00
#
_symmetry.space_group_name_H-M   'P 1'
#
loop_
_entity.id
_entity.type
_entity.pdbx_description
1 polymer ?
#
loop_
_entity_poly.entity_id
_entity_poly.type
_entity_poly.pdbx_seq_one_letter_code
_entity_poly.pdbx_strand_id
1 'polypeptide(L)'
;NIILVSSTIYPVAETIAAYLNIDHFIATELEIVNSKYTGRIKHEISGSKLSALHEKYSPEKFEIEMVITDNFSDKELMDKSKKKLAVCYDNRQEK
;
A
#
# COMPACT_ATOMS: atom_id res chain seq x y z
N ASN A 1 -2.82 12.41 -8.63
CA ASN A 1 -2.75 11.97 -7.22
C ASN A 1 -1.83 10.77 -7.12
N ILE A 2 -0.98 10.74 -6.10
CA ILE A 2 -0.16 9.57 -5.75
C ILE A 2 -0.79 8.96 -4.51
N ILE A 3 -0.87 7.63 -4.46
CA ILE A 3 -1.37 6.90 -3.29
C ILE A 3 -0.32 5.86 -2.90
N LEU A 4 0.12 5.87 -1.65
CA LEU A 4 0.97 4.83 -1.10
C LEU A 4 0.09 3.67 -0.59
N VAL A 5 0.25 2.47 -1.14
CA VAL A 5 -0.50 1.27 -0.70
C VAL A 5 0.49 0.21 -0.26
N SER A 6 0.55 -0.09 1.03
CA SER A 6 1.58 -0.98 1.59
C SER A 6 1.06 -1.78 2.77
N SER A 7 1.29 -3.10 2.80
CA SER A 7 0.92 -3.97 3.93
C SER A 7 1.78 -3.76 5.19
N THR A 8 2.62 -2.73 5.21
CA THR A 8 3.25 -2.26 6.44
C THR A 8 2.19 -1.72 7.41
N ILE A 9 2.59 -1.52 8.67
CA ILE A 9 1.71 -0.97 9.70
C ILE A 9 1.45 0.52 9.48
N TYR A 10 0.24 0.97 9.80
CA TYR A 10 -0.21 2.35 9.64
C TYR A 10 0.81 3.43 10.05
N PRO A 11 1.40 3.44 11.27
CA PRO A 11 2.31 4.52 11.68
C PRO A 11 3.57 4.62 10.81
N VAL A 12 4.02 3.48 10.26
CA VAL A 12 5.18 3.45 9.36
C VAL A 12 4.80 4.02 7.98
N ALA A 13 3.66 3.58 7.44
CA ALA A 13 3.17 4.11 6.16
C ALA A 13 2.87 5.62 6.23
N GLU A 14 2.26 6.07 7.33
CA GLU A 14 1.97 7.49 7.58
C GLU A 14 3.25 8.32 7.59
N THR A 15 4.28 7.86 8.32
CA THR A 15 5.57 8.54 8.39
C THR A 15 6.22 8.66 7.00
N ILE A 16 6.19 7.58 6.20
CA ILE A 16 6.75 7.56 4.85
C ILE A 16 5.95 8.48 3.91
N ALA A 17 4.62 8.42 3.97
CA ALA A 17 3.75 9.26 3.15
C ALA A 17 3.99 10.75 3.46
N ALA A 18 4.08 11.12 4.73
CA ALA A 18 4.40 12.48 5.16
C ALA A 18 5.79 12.92 4.65
N TYR A 19 6.83 12.06 4.79
CA TYR A 19 8.17 12.35 4.29
C TYR A 19 8.21 12.59 2.77
N LEU A 20 7.41 11.84 2.01
CA LEU A 20 7.31 11.95 0.55
C LEU A 20 6.32 13.02 0.07
N ASN A 21 5.66 13.75 0.98
CA ASN A 21 4.54 14.67 0.67
C ASN A 21 3.42 14.01 -0.14
N ILE A 22 3.02 12.80 0.27
CA ILE A 22 1.90 12.04 -0.30
C ILE A 22 0.70 12.16 0.64
N ASP A 23 -0.37 12.81 0.19
CA ASP A 23 -1.58 13.06 0.99
C ASP A 23 -2.43 11.81 1.25
N HIS A 24 -2.21 10.74 0.46
CA HIS A 24 -3.06 9.57 0.46
C HIS A 24 -2.25 8.28 0.65
N PHE A 25 -2.58 7.52 1.69
CA PHE A 25 -2.03 6.18 1.88
C PHE A 25 -3.07 5.20 2.42
N ILE A 26 -2.76 3.90 2.25
CA ILE A 26 -3.51 2.76 2.76
C ILE A 26 -2.49 1.77 3.33
N ALA A 27 -2.74 1.31 4.55
CA ALA A 27 -1.83 0.44 5.30
C ALA A 27 -2.60 -0.49 6.24
N THR A 28 -1.90 -1.49 6.80
CA THR A 28 -2.45 -2.40 7.81
C THR A 28 -2.72 -1.62 9.10
N GLU A 29 -3.98 -1.64 9.58
CA GLU A 29 -4.38 -0.96 10.81
C GLU A 29 -4.08 -1.83 12.03
N LEU A 30 -3.49 -1.22 13.04
CA LEU A 30 -3.28 -1.84 14.34
C LEU A 30 -4.40 -1.45 15.29
N GLU A 31 -4.75 -2.38 16.18
CA GLU A 31 -5.71 -2.09 17.25
C GLU A 31 -5.06 -1.15 18.28
N ILE A 32 -5.81 -0.11 18.65
CA ILE A 32 -5.45 0.86 19.67
C ILE A 32 -6.51 0.82 20.76
N VAL A 33 -6.08 0.60 22.00
CA VAL A 33 -6.93 0.68 23.20
C VAL A 33 -6.23 1.60 24.18
N ASN A 34 -6.95 2.59 24.71
CA ASN A 34 -6.41 3.58 25.64
C ASN A 34 -5.11 4.24 25.13
N SER A 35 -5.10 4.63 23.85
CA SER A 35 -3.96 5.27 23.17
C SER A 35 -2.68 4.44 23.13
N LYS A 36 -2.78 3.12 23.28
CA LYS A 36 -1.65 2.19 23.17
C LYS A 36 -1.96 1.12 22.13
N TYR A 37 -0.96 0.79 21.32
CA TYR A 37 -1.03 -0.38 20.45
C TYR A 37 -1.13 -1.64 21.31
N THR A 38 -2.09 -2.50 20.99
CA THR A 38 -2.29 -3.76 21.73
C THR A 38 -1.41 -4.89 21.20
N GLY A 39 -0.74 -4.67 20.06
CA GLY A 39 0.00 -5.69 19.31
C GLY A 39 -0.89 -6.53 18.37
N ARG A 40 -2.20 -6.29 18.36
CA ARG A 40 -3.13 -6.97 17.43
C ARG A 40 -3.36 -6.14 16.17
N ILE A 41 -3.56 -6.83 15.07
CA ILE A 41 -4.03 -6.24 13.81
C ILE A 41 -5.54 -6.02 13.94
N LYS A 42 -5.99 -4.81 13.59
CA LYS A 42 -7.42 -4.47 13.50
C LYS A 42 -7.95 -4.70 12.09
N HIS A 43 -7.16 -4.35 11.08
CA HIS A 43 -7.50 -4.55 9.67
C HIS A 43 -6.24 -4.86 8.85
N GLU A 44 -6.19 -6.02 8.20
CA GLU A 44 -5.08 -6.49 7.38
C GLU A 44 -5.34 -6.22 5.90
N ILE A 45 -4.32 -5.71 5.18
CA ILE A 45 -4.42 -5.44 3.74
C ILE A 45 -3.50 -6.31 2.87
N SER A 46 -2.70 -7.18 3.49
CA SER A 46 -1.86 -8.15 2.78
C SER A 46 -2.68 -9.05 1.85
N GLY A 47 -2.32 -9.07 0.57
CA GLY A 47 -3.03 -9.84 -0.46
C GLY A 47 -4.42 -9.28 -0.83
N SER A 48 -4.86 -8.16 -0.25
CA SER A 48 -6.18 -7.56 -0.49
C SER A 48 -6.11 -6.06 -0.81
N LYS A 49 -4.94 -5.55 -1.20
CA LYS A 49 -4.70 -4.12 -1.47
C LYS A 49 -5.67 -3.50 -2.48
N LEU A 50 -6.08 -4.25 -3.51
CA LEU A 50 -7.07 -3.78 -4.48
C LEU A 50 -8.44 -3.56 -3.81
N SER A 51 -8.88 -4.50 -2.97
CA SER A 51 -10.11 -4.37 -2.19
C SER A 51 -10.05 -3.21 -1.21
N ALA A 52 -8.93 -3.03 -0.49
CA ALA A 52 -8.73 -1.90 0.41
C ALA A 52 -8.77 -0.54 -0.32
N LEU A 53 -8.21 -0.48 -1.54
CA LEU A 53 -8.28 0.71 -2.39
C LEU A 53 -9.74 1.02 -2.81
N HIS A 54 -10.50 -0.01 -3.19
CA HIS A 54 -11.91 0.13 -3.57
C HIS A 54 -12.80 0.56 -2.39
N GLU A 55 -12.56 0.01 -1.19
CA GLU A 55 -13.26 0.40 0.03
C GLU A 55 -13.07 1.89 0.35
N LYS A 56 -11.85 2.41 0.13
CA LYS A 56 -11.54 3.81 0.43
C LYS A 56 -11.99 4.80 -0.65
N TYR A 57 -11.91 4.44 -1.93
CA TYR A 57 -12.07 5.42 -3.03
C TYR A 57 -13.19 5.13 -4.04
N SER A 58 -13.97 4.07 -3.89
CA SER A 58 -15.03 3.62 -4.82
C SER A 58 -14.51 3.37 -6.26
N PRO A 59 -14.50 2.11 -6.76
CA PRO A 59 -13.90 1.76 -8.05
C PRO A 59 -14.47 2.53 -9.25
N GLU A 60 -15.73 2.93 -9.21
CA GLU A 60 -16.38 3.69 -10.27
C GLU A 60 -15.93 5.16 -10.35
N LYS A 61 -15.18 5.65 -9.35
CA LYS A 61 -14.77 7.06 -9.26
C LYS A 61 -13.33 7.30 -9.67
N PHE A 62 -12.55 6.26 -9.93
CA PHE A 62 -11.16 6.42 -10.31
C PHE A 62 -10.67 5.32 -11.25
N GLU A 63 -9.61 5.62 -11.97
CA GLU A 63 -8.88 4.66 -12.79
C GLU A 63 -7.42 4.63 -12.33
N ILE A 64 -6.84 3.43 -12.27
CA ILE A 64 -5.44 3.26 -11.88
C ILE A 64 -4.56 3.51 -13.11
N GLU A 65 -4.00 4.71 -13.23
CA GLU A 65 -3.12 5.05 -14.35
C GLU A 65 -1.82 4.24 -14.32
N MET A 66 -1.21 4.07 -13.15
CA MET A 66 0.06 3.35 -13.01
C MET A 66 0.18 2.66 -11.66
N VAL A 67 0.78 1.47 -11.65
CA VAL A 67 1.26 0.80 -10.44
C VAL A 67 2.77 0.59 -10.52
N ILE A 68 3.45 0.90 -9.42
CA ILE A 68 4.88 0.69 -9.21
C ILE A 68 5.01 -0.22 -7.99
N THR A 69 5.63 -1.38 -8.14
CA THR A 69 5.76 -2.37 -7.05
C THR A 69 6.96 -3.27 -7.27
N ASP A 70 7.57 -3.74 -6.18
CA ASP A 70 8.59 -4.79 -6.15
C ASP A 70 8.02 -6.18 -5.80
N ASN A 71 6.73 -6.25 -5.44
CA ASN A 71 6.15 -7.43 -4.84
C ASN A 71 5.13 -8.12 -5.75
N PHE A 72 5.30 -9.42 -5.97
CA PHE A 72 4.39 -10.22 -6.78
C PHE A 72 2.95 -10.26 -6.24
N SER A 73 2.76 -10.10 -4.92
CA SER A 73 1.41 -10.04 -4.31
C SER A 73 0.56 -8.88 -4.82
N ASP A 74 1.15 -7.89 -5.51
CA ASP A 74 0.46 -6.73 -6.07
C ASP A 74 -0.01 -6.95 -7.51
N LYS A 75 0.04 -8.19 -8.01
CA LYS A 75 -0.37 -8.55 -9.38
C LYS A 75 -1.78 -8.05 -9.72
N GLU A 76 -2.73 -8.13 -8.80
CA GLU A 76 -4.10 -7.66 -9.06
C GLU A 76 -4.18 -6.15 -9.29
N LEU A 77 -3.42 -5.35 -8.52
CA LEU A 77 -3.30 -3.90 -8.75
C LEU A 77 -2.67 -3.63 -10.12
N MET A 78 -1.59 -4.34 -10.43
CA MET A 78 -0.90 -4.25 -11.71
C MET A 78 -1.87 -4.57 -12.87
N ASP A 79 -2.68 -5.63 -12.75
CA ASP A 79 -3.65 -6.03 -13.78
C ASP A 79 -4.76 -5.00 -14.02
N LYS A 80 -5.14 -4.24 -13.00
CA LYS A 80 -6.12 -3.14 -13.11
C LYS A 80 -5.54 -1.82 -13.59
N SER A 81 -4.21 -1.70 -13.62
CA SER A 81 -3.54 -0.46 -14.03
C SER A 81 -3.29 -0.37 -15.52
N LYS A 82 -3.35 0.85 -16.07
CA LYS A 82 -2.97 1.13 -17.47
C LYS A 82 -1.48 0.93 -17.72
N LYS A 83 -0.63 1.36 -16.79
CA LYS A 83 0.83 1.24 -16.86
C LYS A 83 1.38 0.46 -15.66
N LYS A 84 2.38 -0.36 -15.90
CA LYS A 84 2.90 -1.33 -14.93
C LYS A 84 4.41 -1.21 -14.85
N LEU A 85 4.94 -0.97 -13.66
CA LEU A 85 6.38 -0.95 -13.41
C LEU A 85 6.72 -1.92 -12.28
N ALA A 86 7.43 -2.99 -12.62
CA ALA A 86 8.01 -3.90 -11.63
C ALA A 86 9.42 -3.40 -11.25
N VAL A 87 9.66 -3.18 -9.97
CA VAL A 87 10.97 -2.83 -9.43
C VAL A 87 11.67 -4.13 -9.03
N CYS A 88 12.73 -4.47 -9.76
CA CYS A 88 13.52 -5.68 -9.48
C CYS A 88 14.85 -5.26 -8.85
N TYR A 89 15.20 -5.86 -7.72
CA TYR A 89 16.51 -5.67 -7.09
C TYR A 89 17.52 -6.63 -7.72
N ASP A 90 18.66 -6.09 -8.17
CA ASP A 90 19.80 -6.91 -8.59
C ASP A 90 20.70 -7.18 -7.39
N ASN A 91 20.49 -8.31 -6.73
CA ASN A 91 21.26 -8.72 -5.53
C ASN A 91 22.71 -9.15 -5.86
N ARG A 92 23.20 -8.96 -7.10
CA ARG A 92 24.55 -9.37 -7.51
C ARG A 92 25.64 -8.33 -7.21
N GLN A 93 25.30 -7.17 -6.63
CA GLN A 93 26.27 -6.12 -6.28
C GLN A 93 26.83 -6.21 -4.85
N GLU A 94 26.41 -7.20 -4.04
CA GLU A 94 26.95 -7.45 -2.69
C GLU A 94 27.99 -8.59 -2.66
N LYS A 95 29.00 -8.54 -3.52
CA LYS A 95 30.16 -9.46 -3.49
C LYS A 95 31.49 -8.73 -3.42
#